data_AF-A0A963DLH4-F1
#
_entry.id   AF-A0A963DLH4-F1
#
_cell.length_a   1.000
_cell.length_b   1.000
_cell.length_c   1.000
_cell.angle_alpha   90.00
_cell.angle_beta   90.00
_cell.angle_gamma   90.00
#
_symmetry.space_group_name_H-M   'P 1'
#
loop_
_entity.id
_entity.type
_entity.pdbx_description
1 polymer ?
#
loop_
_entity_poly.entity_id
_entity_poly.type
_entity_poly.pdbx_seq_one_letter_code
_entity_poly.pdbx_strand_id
1 'polypeptide(L)'
;NGLFCQPAAESEFTRIYRSFTGNTTSCEALIDSNKRMIVDKHLAGDIDNLAHLLKSISERYRYASDFTLYGLQVALIEILVLFPIYRSYIGRTGSSRADQEYIRQVIAQARLNIPNFRNELNFIERFLRLEFDEHMAAEDKDQWLHFIMRLQQFTGPLMAKGVEDTVFYVYNRLLSLNEVGAGPLQFGIDLDEFHAFNQQRVASWPHAMNASATHDTKRGEDVRARLNVLSEMPEEWEHQLREWQAINQARKVQIGAWSAPENDDEYLLYQTLLGAYPFDLADYPGFIQRIKDYLIKATREAKVHTNWLEPDSQYEDALLTFAERVMQPGKENPFLQAFLPFQRRIQHYGIINSLSQTLLKLTTPGLPDFYQGTELWDLSLVDPDNRRPVDFERRGAMLKALHNRTGNLLQLITELLAAPEDGRIKLFLIYRALQARRSEPELFQHGAYQKLTVIGSLKSHVVAFARELGERRALVIVPRFPSSLVKDGEYPLGESVWHETRVLPPTGSRLCWHNALTGETVQGEEALWLREALQHFPVALLINEAGQG
;
A
#
# COMPACT_ATOMS: atom_id res chain seq x y z
N ASN A 1 -5.42 0.42 -0.20
CA ASN A 1 -4.57 1.21 0.71
C ASN A 1 -4.82 2.71 0.55
N GLY A 2 -4.46 3.34 -0.58
CA GLY A 2 -4.60 4.80 -0.77
C GLY A 2 -6.00 5.39 -0.56
N LEU A 3 -7.06 4.58 -0.67
CA LEU A 3 -8.43 4.96 -0.31
C LEU A 3 -8.59 5.32 1.18
N PHE A 4 -7.73 4.85 2.07
CA PHE A 4 -7.80 5.18 3.49
C PHE A 4 -6.82 6.29 3.90
N CYS A 5 -6.08 6.85 2.95
CA CYS A 5 -5.22 8.02 3.16
C CYS A 5 -5.94 9.27 2.68
N GLN A 6 -5.98 10.34 3.48
CA GLN A 6 -6.60 11.62 3.08
C GLN A 6 -5.67 12.38 2.12
N PRO A 7 -6.01 12.53 0.82
CA PRO A 7 -5.13 13.23 -0.12
C PRO A 7 -4.86 14.69 0.27
N ALA A 8 -5.84 15.34 0.92
CA ALA A 8 -5.71 16.72 1.40
C ALA A 8 -4.60 16.91 2.45
N ALA A 9 -4.19 15.86 3.16
CA ALA A 9 -3.15 15.93 4.18
C ALA A 9 -1.72 15.87 3.60
N GLU A 10 -1.56 15.67 2.28
CA GLU A 10 -0.25 15.49 1.66
C GLU A 10 0.73 16.64 1.93
N SER A 11 0.28 17.88 1.74
CA SER A 11 1.15 19.06 1.92
C SER A 11 1.60 19.20 3.36
N GLU A 12 0.70 18.91 4.31
CA GLU A 12 0.98 19.00 5.73
C GLU A 12 1.92 17.88 6.19
N PHE A 13 1.67 16.63 5.78
CA PHE A 13 2.58 15.51 6.04
C PHE A 13 3.98 15.74 5.47
N THR A 14 4.05 16.32 4.27
CA THR A 14 5.33 16.67 3.65
C THR A 14 6.06 17.74 4.46
N ARG A 15 5.35 18.76 4.97
CA ARG A 15 5.93 19.77 5.87
C ARG A 15 6.42 19.15 7.17
N ILE A 16 5.60 18.33 7.83
CA ILE A 16 5.93 17.66 9.11
C ILE A 16 7.19 16.81 8.92
N TYR A 17 7.20 15.95 7.90
CA TYR A 17 8.33 15.08 7.61
C TYR A 17 9.63 15.85 7.38
N ARG A 18 9.60 16.89 6.53
CA ARG A 18 10.78 17.75 6.25
C ARG A 18 11.24 18.51 7.49
N SER A 19 10.30 19.02 8.30
CA SER A 19 10.63 19.75 9.52
C SER A 19 11.25 18.84 10.59
N PHE A 20 10.79 17.59 10.70
CA PHE A 20 11.29 16.66 11.70
C PHE A 20 12.66 16.09 11.32
N THR A 21 12.82 15.68 10.06
CA THR A 21 14.05 15.05 9.57
C THR A 21 15.13 16.06 9.19
N GLY A 22 14.76 17.30 8.86
CA GLY A 22 15.65 18.28 8.26
C GLY A 22 15.98 17.99 6.78
N ASN A 23 15.47 16.90 6.21
CA ASN A 23 15.72 16.52 4.82
C ASN A 23 14.68 17.15 3.89
N THR A 24 15.13 17.91 2.90
CA THR A 24 14.26 18.58 1.91
C THR A 24 14.23 17.90 0.55
N THR A 25 15.00 16.81 0.37
CA THR A 25 15.08 16.05 -0.87
C THR A 25 13.70 15.55 -1.29
N SER A 26 13.34 15.72 -2.58
CA SER A 26 12.07 15.22 -3.09
C SER A 26 12.10 13.70 -3.27
N CYS A 27 10.93 13.08 -3.29
CA CYS A 27 10.84 11.63 -3.51
C CYS A 27 11.36 11.25 -4.90
N GLU A 28 11.12 12.07 -5.92
CA GLU A 28 11.64 11.89 -7.29
C GLU A 28 13.17 11.89 -7.30
N ALA A 29 13.80 12.84 -6.58
CA ALA A 29 15.24 12.91 -6.47
C ALA A 29 15.82 11.71 -5.70
N LEU A 30 15.10 11.18 -4.71
CA LEU A 30 15.47 9.93 -4.04
C LEU A 30 15.35 8.73 -4.98
N ILE A 31 14.30 8.63 -5.80
CA ILE A 31 14.15 7.56 -6.80
C ILE A 31 15.30 7.59 -7.79
N ASP A 32 15.61 8.77 -8.34
CA ASP A 32 16.71 8.94 -9.30
C ASP A 32 18.05 8.55 -8.67
N SER A 33 18.40 9.12 -7.52
CA SER A 33 19.70 8.86 -6.87
C SER A 33 19.87 7.41 -6.41
N ASN A 34 18.82 6.79 -5.88
CA ASN A 34 18.90 5.39 -5.43
C ASN A 34 18.95 4.42 -6.61
N LYS A 35 18.22 4.68 -7.71
CA LYS A 35 18.38 3.87 -8.93
C LYS A 35 19.80 4.00 -9.49
N ARG A 36 20.39 5.20 -9.53
CA ARG A 36 21.80 5.38 -9.95
C ARG A 36 22.76 4.62 -9.06
N MET A 37 22.59 4.70 -7.74
CA MET A 37 23.40 3.92 -6.79
C MET A 37 23.31 2.41 -7.06
N ILE A 38 22.11 1.88 -7.34
CA ILE A 38 21.94 0.45 -7.67
C ILE A 38 22.63 0.11 -8.99
N VAL A 39 22.53 0.97 -10.00
CA VAL A 39 23.25 0.82 -11.25
C VAL A 39 24.75 0.70 -10.99
N ASP A 40 25.32 1.65 -10.25
CA ASP A 40 26.77 1.74 -10.03
C ASP A 40 27.32 0.59 -9.16
N LYS A 41 26.59 0.20 -8.12
CA LYS A 41 27.09 -0.78 -7.12
C LYS A 41 26.67 -2.23 -7.40
N HIS A 42 25.54 -2.45 -8.07
CA HIS A 42 24.95 -3.78 -8.19
C HIS A 42 24.73 -4.24 -9.64
N LEU A 43 24.65 -3.33 -10.61
CA LEU A 43 24.37 -3.67 -12.02
C LEU A 43 25.46 -3.17 -13.00
N ALA A 44 26.63 -2.76 -12.50
CA ALA A 44 27.69 -2.18 -13.35
C ALA A 44 28.07 -3.09 -14.53
N GLY A 45 28.31 -4.38 -14.27
CA GLY A 45 28.65 -5.35 -15.32
C GLY A 45 27.51 -5.58 -16.32
N ASP A 46 26.25 -5.49 -15.89
CA ASP A 46 25.09 -5.61 -16.78
C ASP A 46 24.98 -4.41 -17.72
N ILE A 47 25.20 -3.20 -17.19
CA ILE A 47 25.24 -1.97 -17.98
C ILE A 47 26.40 -1.98 -18.96
N ASP A 48 27.59 -2.41 -18.55
CA ASP A 48 28.75 -2.51 -19.44
C ASP A 48 28.46 -3.44 -20.62
N ASN A 49 27.85 -4.61 -20.34
CA ASN A 49 27.45 -5.55 -21.39
C ASN A 49 26.43 -4.94 -22.37
N LEU A 50 25.44 -4.19 -21.88
CA LEU A 50 24.47 -3.50 -22.73
C LEU A 50 25.12 -2.38 -23.54
N ALA A 51 26.02 -1.61 -22.95
CA ALA A 51 26.74 -0.53 -23.62
C ALA A 51 27.65 -1.10 -24.74
N HIS A 52 28.32 -2.23 -24.50
CA HIS A 52 29.09 -2.94 -25.52
C HIS A 52 28.21 -3.47 -26.66
N LEU A 53 27.04 -4.03 -26.33
CA LEU A 53 26.08 -4.47 -27.35
C LEU A 53 25.63 -3.29 -28.21
N LEU A 54 25.27 -2.16 -27.58
CA LEU A 54 24.87 -0.95 -28.29
C LEU A 54 26.03 -0.36 -29.12
N LYS A 55 27.26 -0.40 -28.60
CA LYS A 55 28.45 0.05 -29.32
C LYS A 55 28.67 -0.77 -30.59
N SER A 56 28.58 -2.10 -30.50
CA SER A 56 28.73 -3.00 -31.65
C SER A 56 27.70 -2.74 -32.75
N ILE A 57 26.50 -2.31 -32.37
CA ILE A 57 25.46 -1.91 -33.32
C ILE A 57 25.78 -0.52 -33.91
N SER A 58 26.18 0.44 -33.08
CA SER A 58 26.49 1.81 -33.50
C SER A 58 27.58 1.90 -34.56
N GLU A 59 28.58 1.01 -34.52
CA GLU A 59 29.69 0.94 -35.48
C GLU A 59 29.24 0.63 -36.90
N ARG A 60 28.04 0.04 -37.07
CA ARG A 60 27.44 -0.24 -38.39
C ARG A 60 26.82 1.00 -39.04
N TYR A 61 26.62 2.08 -38.29
CA TYR A 61 25.96 3.30 -38.76
C TYR A 61 26.95 4.47 -38.79
N ARG A 62 27.15 5.07 -39.96
CA ARG A 62 28.10 6.19 -40.15
C ARG A 62 27.85 7.39 -39.23
N TYR A 63 26.59 7.68 -38.91
CA TYR A 63 26.20 8.81 -38.05
C TYR A 63 26.30 8.51 -36.54
N ALA A 64 26.61 7.25 -36.17
CA ALA A 64 26.72 6.77 -34.79
C ALA A 64 28.07 6.10 -34.50
N SER A 65 28.93 5.90 -35.51
CA SER A 65 30.19 5.19 -35.37
C SER A 65 31.19 5.86 -34.44
N ASP A 66 31.11 7.19 -34.31
CA ASP A 66 31.92 8.04 -33.45
C ASP A 66 31.41 8.12 -32.00
N PHE A 67 30.23 7.55 -31.70
CA PHE A 67 29.74 7.48 -30.32
C PHE A 67 30.73 6.70 -29.46
N THR A 68 31.14 7.32 -28.35
CA THR A 68 32.03 6.68 -27.39
C THR A 68 31.25 5.68 -26.56
N LEU A 69 31.92 4.63 -26.08
CA LEU A 69 31.31 3.67 -25.15
C LEU A 69 30.76 4.39 -23.91
N TYR A 70 31.52 5.37 -23.39
CA TYR A 70 31.12 6.23 -22.29
C TYR A 70 29.82 7.00 -22.59
N GLY A 71 29.70 7.63 -23.76
CA GLY A 71 28.49 8.37 -24.12
C GLY A 71 27.24 7.48 -24.23
N LEU A 72 27.40 6.29 -24.79
CA LEU A 72 26.33 5.28 -24.84
C LEU A 72 25.94 4.80 -23.44
N GLN A 73 26.91 4.59 -22.56
CA GLN A 73 26.68 4.19 -21.18
C GLN A 73 25.93 5.27 -20.39
N VAL A 74 26.35 6.53 -20.48
CA VAL A 74 25.68 7.66 -19.82
C VAL A 74 24.22 7.78 -20.29
N ALA A 75 23.99 7.74 -21.60
CA ALA A 75 22.64 7.82 -22.17
C ALA A 75 21.75 6.62 -21.74
N LEU A 76 22.32 5.42 -21.70
CA LEU A 76 21.62 4.20 -21.29
C LEU A 76 21.20 4.27 -19.81
N ILE A 77 22.12 4.65 -18.91
CA ILE A 77 21.85 4.78 -17.47
C ILE A 77 20.73 5.80 -17.25
N GLU A 78 20.78 6.94 -17.94
CA GLU A 78 19.76 7.97 -17.81
C GLU A 78 18.35 7.45 -18.15
N ILE A 79 18.23 6.72 -19.27
CA ILE A 79 16.96 6.12 -19.70
C ILE A 79 16.46 5.09 -18.67
N LEU A 80 17.36 4.24 -18.16
CA LEU A 80 17.00 3.18 -17.20
C LEU A 80 16.54 3.75 -15.86
N VAL A 81 17.21 4.79 -15.37
CA VAL A 81 16.89 5.47 -14.11
C VAL A 81 15.52 6.16 -14.21
N LEU A 82 15.27 6.87 -15.31
CA LEU A 82 14.03 7.60 -15.54
C LEU A 82 12.82 6.71 -15.86
N PHE A 83 13.02 5.41 -16.13
CA PHE A 83 11.93 4.52 -16.51
C PHE A 83 10.85 4.43 -15.39
N PRO A 84 9.58 4.82 -15.66
CA PRO A 84 8.57 4.99 -14.60
C PRO A 84 7.82 3.69 -14.26
N ILE A 85 7.97 2.65 -15.09
CA ILE A 85 7.35 1.34 -14.92
C ILE A 85 8.43 0.26 -14.73
N TYR A 86 8.04 -0.93 -14.29
CA TYR A 86 8.98 -2.05 -14.15
C TYR A 86 9.67 -2.40 -15.47
N ARG A 87 8.92 -2.46 -16.57
CA ARG A 87 9.46 -2.77 -17.89
C ARG A 87 8.44 -2.49 -18.98
N SER A 88 8.93 -2.24 -20.18
CA SER A 88 8.15 -2.34 -21.40
C SER A 88 8.11 -3.78 -21.94
N TYR A 89 7.22 -4.01 -22.91
CA TYR A 89 7.06 -5.29 -23.61
C TYR A 89 7.20 -5.13 -25.13
N ILE A 90 8.27 -4.47 -25.56
CA ILE A 90 8.67 -4.31 -26.96
C ILE A 90 9.30 -5.62 -27.45
N GLY A 91 8.86 -6.10 -28.61
CA GLY A 91 9.40 -7.31 -29.22
C GLY A 91 9.07 -7.44 -30.70
N ARG A 92 9.18 -8.66 -31.24
CA ARG A 92 8.90 -8.96 -32.67
C ARG A 92 7.49 -8.54 -33.11
N THR A 93 6.52 -8.55 -32.20
CA THR A 93 5.13 -8.16 -32.44
C THR A 93 4.87 -6.65 -32.37
N GLY A 94 5.91 -5.85 -32.12
CA GLY A 94 5.81 -4.39 -31.99
C GLY A 94 5.85 -3.91 -30.53
N SER A 95 5.32 -2.72 -30.32
CA SER A 95 5.26 -2.04 -29.02
C SER A 95 3.84 -1.50 -28.79
N SER A 96 3.38 -1.54 -27.53
CA SER A 96 2.07 -0.98 -27.17
C SER A 96 2.07 0.56 -27.23
N ARG A 97 0.89 1.18 -27.37
CA ARG A 97 0.75 2.64 -27.29
C ARG A 97 1.24 3.18 -25.94
N ALA A 98 1.03 2.44 -24.85
CA ALA A 98 1.47 2.82 -23.51
C ALA A 98 3.00 2.83 -23.41
N ASP A 99 3.67 1.79 -23.91
CA ASP A 99 5.15 1.75 -23.96
C ASP A 99 5.72 2.93 -24.73
N GLN A 100 5.16 3.23 -25.91
CA GLN A 100 5.59 4.36 -26.74
C GLN A 100 5.44 5.72 -26.04
N GLU A 101 4.38 5.89 -25.25
CA GLU A 101 4.16 7.11 -24.47
C GLU A 101 5.19 7.23 -23.33
N TYR A 102 5.46 6.15 -22.59
CA TYR A 102 6.50 6.15 -21.55
C TYR A 102 7.88 6.43 -22.12
N ILE A 103 8.25 5.80 -23.25
CA ILE A 103 9.53 6.05 -23.93
C ILE A 103 9.65 7.53 -24.31
N ARG A 104 8.60 8.12 -24.87
CA ARG A 104 8.61 9.54 -25.26
C ARG A 104 8.88 10.44 -24.05
N GLN A 105 8.20 10.19 -22.93
CA GLN A 105 8.36 10.96 -21.69
C GLN A 105 9.79 10.80 -21.12
N VAL A 106 10.29 9.57 -21.05
CA VAL A 106 11.65 9.26 -20.57
C VAL A 106 12.70 9.96 -21.42
N ILE A 107 12.62 9.84 -22.75
CA ILE A 107 13.59 10.47 -23.65
C ILE A 107 13.51 12.00 -23.59
N ALA A 108 12.31 12.57 -23.49
CA ALA A 108 12.14 14.01 -23.33
C ALA A 108 12.83 14.51 -22.05
N GLN A 109 12.64 13.83 -20.92
CA GLN A 109 13.29 14.18 -19.67
C GLN A 109 14.81 13.95 -19.72
N ALA A 110 15.27 12.84 -20.29
CA ALA A 110 16.70 12.54 -20.44
C ALA A 110 17.42 13.64 -21.25
N ARG A 111 16.81 14.15 -22.33
CA ARG A 111 17.37 15.26 -23.13
C ARG A 111 17.52 16.56 -22.35
N LEU A 112 16.70 16.79 -21.33
CA LEU A 112 16.82 17.93 -20.42
C LEU A 112 17.94 17.71 -19.41
N ASN A 113 18.06 16.50 -18.87
CA ASN A 113 19.04 16.15 -17.84
C ASN A 113 20.47 16.10 -18.38
N ILE A 114 20.67 15.53 -19.59
CA ILE A 114 22.00 15.31 -20.19
C ILE A 114 22.09 15.86 -21.63
N PRO A 115 22.00 17.18 -21.83
CA PRO A 115 21.90 17.80 -23.15
C PRO A 115 23.12 17.55 -24.07
N ASN A 116 24.27 17.19 -23.51
CA ASN A 116 25.49 16.89 -24.27
C ASN A 116 25.45 15.52 -24.96
N PHE A 117 24.53 14.63 -24.60
CA PHE A 117 24.41 13.26 -25.13
C PHE A 117 23.15 13.06 -26.00
N ARG A 118 22.68 14.14 -26.64
CA ARG A 118 21.45 14.12 -27.45
C ARG A 118 21.52 13.12 -28.60
N ASN A 119 22.67 12.95 -29.22
CA ASN A 119 22.81 12.05 -30.37
C ASN A 119 22.69 10.59 -29.95
N GLU A 120 23.30 10.23 -28.82
CA GLU A 120 23.21 8.90 -28.21
C GLU A 120 21.78 8.61 -27.73
N LEU A 121 21.11 9.58 -27.09
CA LEU A 121 19.70 9.46 -26.71
C LEU A 121 18.79 9.28 -27.92
N ASN A 122 18.99 10.07 -28.98
CA ASN A 122 18.23 9.93 -30.23
C ASN A 122 18.47 8.54 -30.85
N PHE A 123 19.70 8.06 -30.81
CA PHE A 123 20.03 6.73 -31.30
C PHE A 123 19.28 5.65 -30.52
N ILE A 124 19.34 5.67 -29.18
CA ILE A 124 18.62 4.71 -28.33
C ILE A 124 17.09 4.80 -28.52
N GLU A 125 16.54 6.01 -28.66
CA GLU A 125 15.09 6.20 -28.92
C GLU A 125 14.64 5.43 -30.16
N ARG A 126 15.43 5.44 -31.25
CA ARG A 126 15.09 4.71 -32.48
C ARG A 126 14.88 3.22 -32.24
N PHE A 127 15.71 2.59 -31.39
CA PHE A 127 15.55 1.19 -31.02
C PHE A 127 14.26 0.98 -30.24
N LEU A 128 14.07 1.75 -29.16
CA LEU A 128 12.91 1.61 -28.27
C LEU A 128 11.58 1.83 -29.02
N ARG A 129 11.60 2.62 -30.09
CA ARG A 129 10.44 2.91 -30.94
C ARG A 129 10.32 2.02 -32.19
N LEU A 130 11.24 1.07 -32.36
CA LEU A 130 11.31 0.17 -33.53
C LEU A 130 11.34 0.93 -34.87
N GLU A 131 12.04 2.06 -34.91
CA GLU A 131 12.19 2.91 -36.10
C GLU A 131 13.26 2.34 -37.05
N PHE A 132 12.95 1.16 -37.60
CA PHE A 132 13.80 0.45 -38.58
C PHE A 132 13.94 1.25 -39.88
N ASP A 133 15.12 1.18 -40.49
CA ASP A 133 15.33 1.68 -41.85
C ASP A 133 14.55 0.81 -42.86
N GLU A 134 14.05 1.43 -43.94
CA GLU A 134 13.13 0.83 -44.93
C GLU A 134 13.67 -0.48 -45.55
N HIS A 135 15.00 -0.61 -45.68
CA HIS A 135 15.67 -1.76 -46.27
C HIS A 135 16.62 -2.48 -45.28
N MET A 136 16.39 -2.35 -43.98
CA MET A 136 17.21 -3.01 -42.97
C MET A 136 17.08 -4.54 -43.07
N ALA A 137 18.22 -5.23 -43.08
CA ALA A 137 18.29 -6.69 -43.13
C ALA A 137 17.62 -7.32 -41.90
N ALA A 138 17.10 -8.54 -42.04
CA ALA A 138 16.41 -9.23 -40.96
C ALA A 138 17.33 -9.48 -39.76
N GLU A 139 18.61 -9.76 -40.02
CA GLU A 139 19.64 -9.98 -39.02
C GLU A 139 19.90 -8.72 -38.18
N ASP A 140 19.91 -7.54 -38.80
CA ASP A 140 20.12 -6.27 -38.09
C ASP A 140 18.90 -5.90 -37.24
N LYS A 141 17.68 -6.16 -37.75
CA LYS A 141 16.44 -6.01 -36.96
C LYS A 141 16.44 -6.94 -35.74
N ASP A 142 16.90 -8.18 -35.91
CA ASP A 142 17.01 -9.13 -34.82
C ASP A 142 18.07 -8.71 -33.78
N GLN A 143 19.16 -8.05 -34.18
CA GLN A 143 20.11 -7.46 -33.24
C GLN A 143 19.52 -6.30 -32.43
N TRP A 144 18.74 -5.43 -33.07
CA TRP A 144 18.02 -4.35 -32.37
C TRP A 144 17.05 -4.93 -31.33
N LEU A 145 16.26 -5.92 -31.74
CA LEU A 145 15.33 -6.61 -30.86
C LEU A 145 16.05 -7.33 -29.71
N HIS A 146 17.20 -7.96 -29.98
CA HIS A 146 18.02 -8.58 -28.94
C HIS A 146 18.45 -7.54 -27.89
N PHE A 147 18.98 -6.40 -28.32
CA PHE A 147 19.35 -5.31 -27.41
C PHE A 147 18.15 -4.83 -26.56
N ILE A 148 17.02 -4.53 -27.20
CA ILE A 148 15.82 -4.05 -26.50
C ILE A 148 15.32 -5.09 -25.49
N MET A 149 15.26 -6.36 -25.88
CA MET A 149 14.80 -7.43 -25.00
C MET A 149 15.75 -7.65 -23.82
N ARG A 150 17.06 -7.48 -24.00
CA ARG A 150 18.04 -7.49 -22.90
C ARG A 150 17.85 -6.27 -21.99
N LEU A 151 17.72 -5.07 -22.53
CA LEU A 151 17.47 -3.84 -21.76
C LEU A 151 16.23 -3.98 -20.85
N GLN A 152 15.13 -4.51 -21.39
CA GLN A 152 13.88 -4.72 -20.63
C GLN A 152 13.99 -5.76 -19.50
N GLN A 153 15.06 -6.57 -19.45
CA GLN A 153 15.31 -7.49 -18.35
C GLN A 153 15.90 -6.77 -17.12
N PHE A 154 16.46 -5.57 -17.28
CA PHE A 154 17.16 -4.85 -16.20
C PHE A 154 16.33 -3.73 -15.55
N THR A 155 15.37 -3.13 -16.28
CA THR A 155 14.50 -2.08 -15.73
C THR A 155 13.70 -2.58 -14.51
N GLY A 156 13.31 -3.87 -14.51
CA GLY A 156 12.52 -4.48 -13.43
C GLY A 156 13.32 -4.63 -12.13
N PRO A 157 14.46 -5.34 -12.15
CA PRO A 157 15.37 -5.42 -11.00
C PRO A 157 15.81 -4.04 -10.50
N LEU A 158 16.05 -3.09 -11.40
CA LEU A 158 16.41 -1.72 -11.03
C LEU A 158 15.27 -1.01 -10.29
N MET A 159 14.02 -1.15 -10.73
CA MET A 159 12.86 -0.62 -10.01
C MET A 159 12.73 -1.25 -8.62
N ALA A 160 12.78 -2.58 -8.54
CA ALA A 160 12.66 -3.30 -7.27
C ALA A 160 13.78 -2.91 -6.28
N LYS A 161 15.04 -2.92 -6.71
CA LYS A 161 16.18 -2.62 -5.83
C LYS A 161 16.34 -1.14 -5.53
N GLY A 162 16.08 -0.28 -6.51
CA GLY A 162 16.21 1.17 -6.37
C GLY A 162 15.06 1.78 -5.57
N VAL A 163 13.84 1.27 -5.73
CA VAL A 163 12.65 1.84 -5.10
C VAL A 163 12.17 0.99 -3.91
N GLU A 164 11.80 -0.27 -4.14
CA GLU A 164 11.16 -1.08 -3.09
C GLU A 164 12.10 -1.48 -1.96
N ASP A 165 13.36 -1.79 -2.29
CA ASP A 165 14.40 -2.21 -1.33
C ASP A 165 15.35 -1.05 -0.94
N THR A 166 15.03 0.19 -1.32
CA THR A 166 15.83 1.36 -0.90
C THR A 166 14.98 2.59 -0.62
N VAL A 167 14.34 3.21 -1.61
CA VAL A 167 13.52 4.43 -1.40
C VAL A 167 12.44 4.24 -0.34
N PHE A 168 11.78 3.08 -0.28
CA PHE A 168 10.78 2.77 0.76
C PHE A 168 11.31 2.73 2.19
N TYR A 169 12.64 2.69 2.38
CA TYR A 169 13.30 2.74 3.68
C TYR A 169 13.95 4.10 3.98
N VAL A 170 13.97 5.00 2.99
CA VAL A 170 14.53 6.36 3.12
C VAL A 170 13.42 7.42 3.14
N TYR A 171 12.39 7.27 2.30
CA TYR A 171 11.30 8.24 2.23
C TYR A 171 10.20 7.91 3.24
N ASN A 172 10.46 8.22 4.50
CA ASN A 172 9.64 7.73 5.62
C ASN A 172 8.38 8.58 5.91
N ARG A 173 7.98 9.50 5.01
CA ARG A 173 6.86 10.46 5.17
C ARG A 173 5.60 9.82 5.78
N LEU A 174 5.14 8.70 5.21
CA LEU A 174 4.05 7.88 5.73
C LEU A 174 4.27 6.42 5.34
N LEU A 175 4.66 5.58 6.30
CA LEU A 175 5.14 4.21 6.04
C LEU A 175 4.09 3.26 5.45
N SER A 176 2.79 3.57 5.58
CA SER A 176 1.75 2.75 4.95
C SER A 176 1.75 2.84 3.43
N LEU A 177 2.36 3.87 2.85
CA LEU A 177 2.47 4.06 1.40
C LEU A 177 3.71 3.40 0.80
N ASN A 178 4.65 2.97 1.64
CA ASN A 178 5.90 2.34 1.24
C ASN A 178 5.70 0.82 1.15
N GLU A 179 4.99 0.40 0.11
CA GLU A 179 4.55 -0.99 -0.07
C GLU A 179 4.76 -1.49 -1.50
N VAL A 180 4.99 -2.79 -1.67
CA VAL A 180 5.21 -3.41 -2.98
C VAL A 180 4.06 -3.07 -3.93
N GLY A 181 4.40 -2.55 -5.11
CA GLY A 181 3.43 -2.07 -6.10
C GLY A 181 2.79 -0.69 -5.81
N ALA A 182 3.16 -0.01 -4.74
CA ALA A 182 2.76 1.38 -4.50
C ALA A 182 3.62 2.37 -5.29
N GLY A 183 3.01 3.48 -5.73
CA GLY A 183 3.75 4.63 -6.23
C GLY A 183 4.09 5.57 -5.07
N PRO A 184 5.37 5.73 -4.66
CA PRO A 184 5.73 6.57 -3.51
C PRO A 184 5.39 8.06 -3.70
N LEU A 185 5.12 8.48 -4.94
CA LEU A 185 4.67 9.81 -5.30
C LEU A 185 3.17 10.05 -5.03
N GLN A 186 2.37 9.00 -4.81
CA GLN A 186 0.94 9.12 -4.59
C GLN A 186 0.61 9.00 -3.10
N PHE A 187 0.12 10.09 -2.48
CA PHE A 187 -0.20 10.10 -1.05
C PHE A 187 -1.52 9.40 -0.70
N GLY A 188 -2.50 9.46 -1.60
CA GLY A 188 -3.82 8.84 -1.43
C GLY A 188 -4.62 8.93 -2.73
N ILE A 189 -5.83 8.37 -2.72
CA ILE A 189 -6.76 8.47 -3.85
C ILE A 189 -8.13 8.97 -3.42
N ASP A 190 -8.83 9.63 -4.33
CA ASP A 190 -10.22 10.00 -4.12
C ASP A 190 -11.19 8.82 -4.36
N LEU A 191 -12.48 9.05 -4.12
CA LEU A 191 -13.51 8.02 -4.35
C LEU A 191 -13.68 7.69 -5.83
N ASP A 192 -13.54 8.68 -6.71
CA ASP A 192 -13.81 8.53 -8.14
C ASP A 192 -12.72 7.69 -8.80
N GLU A 193 -11.46 7.92 -8.44
CA GLU A 193 -10.32 7.09 -8.84
C GLU A 193 -10.51 5.63 -8.40
N PHE A 194 -10.96 5.39 -7.16
CA PHE A 194 -11.24 4.04 -6.67
C PHE A 194 -12.37 3.36 -7.46
N HIS A 195 -13.46 4.07 -7.73
CA HIS A 195 -14.57 3.53 -8.49
C HIS A 195 -14.19 3.27 -9.96
N ALA A 196 -13.44 4.18 -10.60
CA ALA A 196 -12.94 4.03 -11.95
C ALA A 196 -12.02 2.81 -12.08
N PHE A 197 -11.12 2.61 -11.11
CA PHE A 197 -10.27 1.41 -11.04
C PHE A 197 -11.10 0.12 -11.02
N ASN A 198 -12.17 0.07 -10.21
CA ASN A 198 -13.02 -1.11 -10.12
C ASN A 198 -13.87 -1.34 -11.38
N GLN A 199 -14.31 -0.27 -12.04
CA GLN A 199 -14.98 -0.36 -13.35
C GLN A 199 -14.04 -0.91 -14.43
N GLN A 200 -12.78 -0.47 -14.45
CA GLN A 200 -11.78 -1.01 -15.36
C GLN A 200 -11.44 -2.47 -15.03
N ARG A 201 -11.34 -2.80 -13.73
CA ARG A 201 -11.07 -4.15 -13.23
C ARG A 201 -12.10 -5.15 -13.75
N VAL A 202 -13.40 -4.85 -13.60
CA VAL A 202 -14.46 -5.76 -14.08
C VAL A 202 -14.46 -5.91 -15.61
N ALA A 203 -14.12 -4.85 -16.35
CA ALA A 203 -14.11 -4.89 -17.81
C ALA A 203 -12.91 -5.65 -18.40
N SER A 204 -11.74 -5.58 -17.74
CA SER A 204 -10.47 -6.07 -18.32
C SER A 204 -9.93 -7.32 -17.62
N TRP A 205 -10.08 -7.42 -16.29
CA TRP A 205 -9.50 -8.48 -15.47
C TRP A 205 -10.44 -8.90 -14.32
N PRO A 206 -11.66 -9.39 -14.61
CA PRO A 206 -12.68 -9.68 -13.60
C PRO A 206 -12.28 -10.76 -12.59
N HIS A 207 -11.25 -11.57 -12.90
CA HIS A 207 -10.74 -12.66 -12.05
C HIS A 207 -9.33 -12.39 -11.51
N ALA A 208 -8.82 -11.16 -11.61
CA ALA A 208 -7.55 -10.80 -10.97
C ALA A 208 -7.65 -10.89 -9.44
N MET A 209 -6.52 -11.20 -8.78
CA MET A 209 -6.43 -11.26 -7.34
C MET A 209 -6.60 -9.87 -6.70
N ASN A 210 -7.37 -9.82 -5.63
CA ASN A 210 -7.47 -8.70 -4.70
C ASN A 210 -6.69 -9.06 -3.44
N ALA A 211 -5.38 -8.83 -3.46
CA ALA A 211 -4.49 -9.07 -2.34
C ALA A 211 -4.33 -7.82 -1.47
N SER A 212 -4.28 -8.03 -0.16
CA SER A 212 -3.95 -6.99 0.81
C SER A 212 -2.75 -7.34 1.69
N ALA A 213 -2.30 -8.59 1.73
CA ALA A 213 -1.06 -8.98 2.40
C ALA A 213 -0.46 -10.16 1.62
N THR A 214 0.86 -10.26 1.58
CA THR A 214 1.59 -11.38 0.98
C THR A 214 2.85 -11.69 1.80
N HIS A 215 3.59 -12.73 1.40
CA HIS A 215 4.90 -13.03 1.98
C HIS A 215 5.97 -11.98 1.64
N ASP A 216 5.70 -11.06 0.71
CA ASP A 216 6.65 -10.03 0.25
C ASP A 216 6.22 -8.61 0.62
N THR A 217 5.01 -8.42 1.18
CA THR A 217 4.60 -7.08 1.64
C THR A 217 5.53 -6.57 2.74
N LYS A 218 5.89 -5.29 2.65
CA LYS A 218 6.78 -4.57 3.57
C LYS A 218 6.16 -4.40 4.96
N ARG A 219 4.82 -4.39 5.06
CA ARG A 219 4.07 -4.40 6.32
C ARG A 219 2.81 -5.27 6.19
N GLY A 220 2.26 -5.72 7.31
CA GLY A 220 0.97 -6.40 7.37
C GLY A 220 -0.19 -5.47 7.02
N GLU A 221 -1.33 -6.03 6.62
CA GLU A 221 -2.48 -5.23 6.18
C GLU A 221 -3.05 -4.33 7.29
N ASP A 222 -2.98 -4.79 8.54
CA ASP A 222 -3.53 -4.06 9.68
C ASP A 222 -2.54 -3.05 10.26
N VAL A 223 -1.23 -3.27 10.06
CA VAL A 223 -0.19 -2.24 10.28
C VAL A 223 -0.47 -1.03 9.40
N ARG A 224 -0.72 -1.25 8.10
CA ARG A 224 -1.04 -0.15 7.18
C ARG A 224 -2.38 0.50 7.48
N ALA A 225 -3.40 -0.28 7.85
CA ALA A 225 -4.71 0.25 8.23
C ALA A 225 -4.62 1.22 9.44
N ARG A 226 -3.80 0.89 10.44
CA ARG A 226 -3.48 1.78 11.57
C ARG A 226 -2.75 3.03 11.12
N LEU A 227 -1.68 2.88 10.34
CA LEU A 227 -0.87 4.00 9.90
C LEU A 227 -1.63 4.99 9.01
N ASN A 228 -2.59 4.53 8.21
CA ASN A 228 -3.42 5.40 7.38
C ASN A 228 -4.20 6.45 8.21
N VAL A 229 -4.54 6.13 9.46
CA VAL A 229 -5.23 7.04 10.40
C VAL A 229 -4.43 8.32 10.65
N LEU A 230 -3.08 8.24 10.59
CA LEU A 230 -2.23 9.43 10.76
C LEU A 230 -2.59 10.53 9.76
N SER A 231 -2.97 10.17 8.54
CA SER A 231 -3.37 11.14 7.51
C SER A 231 -4.63 11.94 7.87
N GLU A 232 -5.42 11.48 8.84
CA GLU A 232 -6.64 12.15 9.30
C GLU A 232 -6.36 13.13 10.46
N MET A 233 -5.17 13.08 11.05
CA MET A 233 -4.79 13.86 12.23
C MET A 233 -3.34 14.38 12.16
N PRO A 234 -2.95 15.11 11.09
CA PRO A 234 -1.58 15.58 10.89
C PRO A 234 -1.05 16.48 12.02
N GLU A 235 -1.87 17.39 12.54
CA GLU A 235 -1.48 18.29 13.63
C GLU A 235 -1.15 17.53 14.93
N GLU A 236 -2.00 16.56 15.29
CA GLU A 236 -1.77 15.68 16.44
C GLU A 236 -0.52 14.82 16.21
N TRP A 237 -0.34 14.29 15.00
CA TRP A 237 0.87 13.54 14.65
C TRP A 237 2.14 14.38 14.86
N GLU A 238 2.16 15.63 14.40
CA GLU A 238 3.29 16.53 14.64
C GLU A 238 3.53 16.80 16.13
N HIS A 239 2.46 16.99 16.90
CA HIS A 239 2.56 17.20 18.34
C HIS A 239 3.22 16.00 19.04
N GLN A 240 2.72 14.80 18.76
CA GLN A 240 3.22 13.55 19.31
C GLN A 240 4.69 13.30 18.96
N LEU A 241 5.08 13.54 17.70
CA LEU A 241 6.48 13.44 17.27
C LEU A 241 7.43 14.31 18.09
N ARG A 242 7.07 15.58 18.28
CA ARG A 242 7.89 16.54 19.03
C ARG A 242 7.97 16.17 20.50
N GLU A 243 6.86 15.75 21.09
CA GLU A 243 6.81 15.29 22.48
C GLU A 243 7.71 14.06 22.69
N TRP A 244 7.56 13.04 21.84
CA TRP A 244 8.33 11.80 21.97
C TRP A 244 9.83 12.01 21.72
N GLN A 245 10.18 12.83 20.72
CA GLN A 245 11.58 13.20 20.48
C GLN A 245 12.17 13.93 21.70
N ALA A 246 11.45 14.87 22.30
CA ALA A 246 11.90 15.58 23.48
C ALA A 246 12.13 14.63 24.68
N ILE A 247 11.20 13.69 24.91
CA ILE A 247 11.32 12.65 25.95
C ILE A 247 12.55 11.76 25.72
N ASN A 248 12.79 11.38 24.46
CA ASN A 248 13.83 10.42 24.10
C ASN A 248 15.19 11.06 23.78
N GLN A 249 15.30 12.39 23.75
CA GLN A 249 16.51 13.10 23.34
C GLN A 249 17.75 12.68 24.14
N ALA A 250 17.63 12.52 25.46
CA ALA A 250 18.74 12.10 26.33
C ALA A 250 19.16 10.64 26.13
N ARG A 251 18.39 9.84 25.39
CA ARG A 251 18.67 8.44 25.06
C ARG A 251 19.50 8.30 23.78
N LYS A 252 19.57 9.36 22.96
CA LYS A 252 20.40 9.38 21.74
C LYS A 252 21.88 9.49 22.10
N VAL A 253 22.73 8.88 21.28
CA VAL A 253 24.19 8.95 21.41
C VAL A 253 24.82 9.45 20.11
N GLN A 254 26.03 10.00 20.18
CA GLN A 254 26.77 10.45 19.00
C GLN A 254 27.71 9.35 18.50
N ILE A 255 27.58 8.99 17.23
CA ILE A 255 28.42 8.03 16.50
C ILE A 255 29.06 8.76 15.32
N GLY A 256 30.32 9.17 15.47
CA GLY A 256 31.01 9.98 14.48
C GLY A 256 30.32 11.33 14.26
N ALA A 257 29.81 11.56 13.05
CA ALA A 257 29.07 12.77 12.68
C ALA A 257 27.55 12.67 12.90
N TRP A 258 27.06 11.50 13.30
CA TRP A 258 25.63 11.18 13.34
C TRP A 258 25.13 11.06 14.77
N SER A 259 23.90 11.51 15.01
CA SER A 259 23.15 11.10 16.19
C SER A 259 22.52 9.74 15.92
N ALA A 260 22.56 8.81 16.87
CA ALA A 260 21.91 7.51 16.76
C ALA A 260 20.73 7.40 17.75
N PRO A 261 19.49 7.19 17.26
CA PRO A 261 19.08 7.26 15.86
C PRO A 261 19.13 8.69 15.30
N GLU A 262 19.35 8.80 13.99
CA GLU A 262 19.04 10.01 13.24
C GLU A 262 17.52 10.27 13.28
N ASN A 263 17.12 11.49 12.92
CA ASN A 263 15.72 11.86 12.98
C ASN A 263 14.85 11.04 12.01
N ASP A 264 15.37 10.64 10.84
CA ASP A 264 14.60 9.81 9.91
C ASP A 264 14.38 8.38 10.43
N ASP A 265 15.42 7.77 11.03
CA ASP A 265 15.31 6.45 11.69
C ASP A 265 14.38 6.50 12.92
N GLU A 266 14.41 7.58 13.68
CA GLU A 266 13.49 7.81 14.80
C GLU A 266 12.03 7.97 14.30
N TYR A 267 11.82 8.71 13.21
CA TYR A 267 10.50 8.88 12.57
C TYR A 267 9.95 7.55 12.06
N LEU A 268 10.82 6.71 11.46
CA LEU A 268 10.49 5.35 11.05
C LEU A 268 10.11 4.49 12.26
N LEU A 269 10.89 4.53 13.34
CA LEU A 269 10.60 3.76 14.57
C LEU A 269 9.22 4.11 15.12
N TYR A 270 8.91 5.40 15.29
CA TYR A 270 7.63 5.83 15.87
C TYR A 270 6.42 5.35 15.07
N GLN A 271 6.45 5.45 13.74
CA GLN A 271 5.39 4.88 12.91
C GLN A 271 5.34 3.36 13.00
N THR A 272 6.49 2.68 12.95
CA THR A 272 6.53 1.22 13.11
C THR A 272 5.91 0.77 14.43
N LEU A 273 6.17 1.48 15.53
CA LEU A 273 5.54 1.20 16.82
C LEU A 273 4.03 1.42 16.75
N LEU A 274 3.54 2.53 16.21
CA LEU A 274 2.09 2.79 16.09
C LEU A 274 1.38 1.71 15.28
N GLY A 275 1.98 1.29 14.17
CA GLY A 275 1.42 0.28 13.30
C GLY A 275 1.45 -1.13 13.91
N ALA A 276 2.58 -1.56 14.46
CA ALA A 276 2.81 -2.95 14.85
C ALA A 276 2.60 -3.25 16.35
N TYR A 277 2.27 -2.26 17.18
CA TYR A 277 2.07 -2.45 18.62
C TYR A 277 1.06 -3.59 18.91
N PRO A 278 1.39 -4.55 19.77
CA PRO A 278 0.57 -5.76 19.91
C PRO A 278 -0.79 -5.45 20.56
N PHE A 279 -1.83 -6.17 20.10
CA PHE A 279 -3.15 -6.16 20.74
C PHE A 279 -3.14 -6.88 22.09
N ASP A 280 -2.39 -7.99 22.20
CA ASP A 280 -2.21 -8.75 23.42
C ASP A 280 -0.85 -8.41 24.05
N LEU A 281 -0.85 -7.89 25.27
CA LEU A 281 0.38 -7.56 25.99
C LEU A 281 1.21 -8.80 26.36
N ALA A 282 0.63 -10.01 26.31
CA ALA A 282 1.40 -11.24 26.41
C ALA A 282 2.44 -11.39 25.28
N ASP A 283 2.20 -10.77 24.12
CA ASP A 283 3.12 -10.78 22.98
C ASP A 283 4.23 -9.72 23.10
N TYR A 284 4.15 -8.82 24.09
CA TYR A 284 5.05 -7.67 24.21
C TYR A 284 6.54 -8.04 24.33
N PRO A 285 6.95 -9.10 25.07
CA PRO A 285 8.35 -9.50 25.10
C PRO A 285 8.89 -9.91 23.72
N GLY A 286 8.11 -10.66 22.94
CA GLY A 286 8.48 -11.03 21.58
C GLY A 286 8.45 -9.84 20.61
N PHE A 287 7.55 -8.88 20.86
CA PHE A 287 7.44 -7.65 20.07
C PHE A 287 8.73 -6.81 20.10
N ILE A 288 9.38 -6.64 21.25
CA ILE A 288 10.63 -5.88 21.34
C ILE A 288 11.69 -6.46 20.40
N GLN A 289 11.85 -7.79 20.40
CA GLN A 289 12.82 -8.44 19.52
C GLN A 289 12.46 -8.25 18.04
N ARG A 290 11.17 -8.38 17.68
CA ARG A 290 10.69 -8.16 16.30
C ARG A 290 11.00 -6.75 15.79
N ILE A 291 10.84 -5.73 16.64
CA ILE A 291 11.18 -4.35 16.29
C ILE A 291 12.69 -4.20 16.09
N LYS A 292 13.51 -4.78 16.98
CA LYS A 292 14.98 -4.75 16.85
C LYS A 292 15.43 -5.39 15.53
N ASP A 293 14.93 -6.57 15.20
CA ASP A 293 15.26 -7.28 13.95
C ASP A 293 14.83 -6.47 12.72
N TYR A 294 13.64 -5.87 12.78
CA TYR A 294 13.14 -4.99 11.72
C TYR A 294 14.02 -3.75 11.53
N LEU A 295 14.45 -3.09 12.62
CA LEU A 295 15.28 -1.88 12.53
C LEU A 295 16.61 -2.16 11.84
N ILE A 296 17.29 -3.26 12.15
CA ILE A 296 18.52 -3.67 11.44
C ILE A 296 18.26 -3.86 9.96
N LYS A 297 17.18 -4.56 9.61
CA LYS A 297 16.81 -4.74 8.20
C LYS A 297 16.53 -3.40 7.53
N ALA A 298 15.71 -2.55 8.16
CA ALA A 298 15.31 -1.28 7.59
C ALA A 298 16.49 -0.33 7.34
N THR A 299 17.41 -0.20 8.30
CA THR A 299 18.57 0.70 8.14
C THR A 299 19.59 0.15 7.15
N ARG A 300 19.77 -1.18 7.06
CA ARG A 300 20.61 -1.79 6.02
C ARG A 300 20.01 -1.67 4.62
N GLU A 301 18.68 -1.75 4.49
CA GLU A 301 18.00 -1.51 3.21
C GLU A 301 18.06 -0.02 2.81
N ALA A 302 18.01 0.91 3.78
CA ALA A 302 18.17 2.33 3.52
C ALA A 302 19.56 2.68 2.97
N LYS A 303 20.61 1.94 3.37
CA LYS A 303 22.01 2.12 2.90
C LYS A 303 22.61 3.49 3.20
N VAL A 304 22.07 4.21 4.20
CA VAL A 304 22.53 5.55 4.61
C VAL A 304 23.67 5.46 5.63
N HIS A 305 23.45 4.75 6.74
CA HIS A 305 24.43 4.64 7.84
C HIS A 305 25.09 3.26 7.90
N THR A 306 24.39 2.22 7.47
CA THR A 306 24.87 0.82 7.46
C THR A 306 24.35 0.13 6.19
N ASN A 307 24.95 -0.98 5.78
CA ASN A 307 24.48 -1.78 4.65
C ASN A 307 24.83 -3.27 4.85
N TRP A 308 24.30 -4.12 3.97
CA TRP A 308 24.49 -5.58 4.06
C TRP A 308 25.92 -6.07 3.82
N LEU A 309 26.72 -5.34 3.03
CA LEU A 309 28.09 -5.73 2.67
C LEU A 309 29.10 -5.28 3.73
N GLU A 310 28.91 -4.08 4.26
CA GLU A 310 29.78 -3.44 5.25
C GLU A 310 28.92 -2.87 6.39
N PRO A 311 28.48 -3.71 7.36
CA PRO A 311 27.66 -3.23 8.47
C PRO A 311 28.41 -2.29 9.41
N ASP A 312 27.78 -1.17 9.79
CA ASP A 312 28.25 -0.31 10.87
C ASP A 312 27.66 -0.77 12.21
N SER A 313 28.40 -1.65 12.91
CA SER A 313 27.95 -2.18 14.20
C SER A 313 27.79 -1.11 15.27
N GLN A 314 28.53 0.02 15.22
CA GLN A 314 28.41 1.06 16.23
C GLN A 314 27.06 1.78 16.12
N TYR A 315 26.66 2.13 14.89
CA TYR A 315 25.36 2.73 14.64
C TYR A 315 24.21 1.75 14.92
N GLU A 316 24.35 0.50 14.46
CA GLU A 316 23.35 -0.56 14.69
C GLU A 316 23.13 -0.81 16.19
N ASP A 317 24.19 -0.98 16.98
CA ASP A 317 24.08 -1.22 18.43
C ASP A 317 23.46 -0.02 19.16
N ALA A 318 23.80 1.21 18.74
CA ALA A 318 23.23 2.42 19.31
C ALA A 318 21.73 2.55 19.03
N LEU A 319 21.31 2.28 17.79
CA LEU A 319 19.91 2.26 17.38
C LEU A 319 19.12 1.20 18.17
N LEU A 320 19.66 -0.02 18.27
CA LEU A 320 19.03 -1.10 19.02
C LEU A 320 18.90 -0.78 20.50
N THR A 321 19.94 -0.21 21.10
CA THR A 321 19.94 0.23 22.50
C THR A 321 18.89 1.33 22.73
N PHE A 322 18.78 2.29 21.81
CA PHE A 322 17.76 3.32 21.87
C PHE A 322 16.36 2.70 21.82
N ALA A 323 16.08 1.85 20.83
CA ALA A 323 14.78 1.21 20.65
C ALA A 323 14.38 0.37 21.89
N GLU A 324 15.32 -0.39 22.44
CA GLU A 324 15.09 -1.20 23.64
C GLU A 324 14.74 -0.34 24.87
N ARG A 325 15.47 0.76 25.10
CA ARG A 325 15.19 1.71 26.19
C ARG A 325 13.84 2.41 26.01
N VAL A 326 13.48 2.75 24.77
CA VAL A 326 12.20 3.38 24.43
C VAL A 326 11.04 2.44 24.75
N MET A 327 11.16 1.15 24.39
CA MET A 327 10.12 0.15 24.60
C MET A 327 10.15 -0.54 25.97
N GLN A 328 11.13 -0.25 26.84
CA GLN A 328 11.28 -0.93 28.12
C GLN A 328 9.96 -0.88 28.93
N PRO A 329 9.39 -2.04 29.31
CA PRO A 329 8.16 -2.06 30.08
C PRO A 329 8.35 -1.38 31.43
N GLY A 330 7.37 -0.56 31.83
CA GLY A 330 7.38 0.05 33.16
C GLY A 330 6.41 1.21 33.23
N LYS A 331 5.66 1.29 34.34
CA LYS A 331 4.75 2.40 34.59
C LYS A 331 5.47 3.75 34.65
N GLU A 332 6.78 3.75 34.90
CA GLU A 332 7.62 4.95 34.97
C GLU A 332 8.28 5.32 33.64
N ASN A 333 8.09 4.56 32.56
CA ASN A 333 8.66 4.91 31.26
C ASN A 333 7.88 6.09 30.65
N PRO A 334 8.46 7.31 30.61
CA PRO A 334 7.74 8.51 30.19
C PRO A 334 7.29 8.43 28.73
N PHE A 335 8.07 7.75 27.87
CA PHE A 335 7.68 7.56 26.48
C PHE A 335 6.42 6.70 26.37
N LEU A 336 6.35 5.54 27.05
CA LEU A 336 5.15 4.70 26.98
C LEU A 336 3.92 5.39 27.59
N GLN A 337 4.10 6.21 28.62
CA GLN A 337 3.00 7.02 29.18
C GLN A 337 2.42 8.01 28.15
N ALA A 338 3.26 8.69 27.38
CA ALA A 338 2.84 9.62 26.33
C ALA A 338 2.35 8.90 25.06
N PHE A 339 3.00 7.81 24.68
CA PHE A 339 2.75 7.07 23.45
C PHE A 339 1.45 6.26 23.47
N LEU A 340 1.17 5.55 24.57
CA LEU A 340 0.06 4.59 24.63
C LEU A 340 -1.34 5.19 24.41
N PRO A 341 -1.69 6.38 24.94
CA PRO A 341 -2.98 7.00 24.67
C PRO A 341 -3.20 7.25 23.17
N PHE A 342 -2.18 7.79 22.48
CA PHE A 342 -2.27 8.03 21.04
C PHE A 342 -2.28 6.71 20.25
N GLN A 343 -1.44 5.74 20.62
CA GLN A 343 -1.42 4.42 19.98
C GLN A 343 -2.79 3.71 20.08
N ARG A 344 -3.49 3.80 21.21
CA ARG A 344 -4.84 3.22 21.38
C ARG A 344 -5.87 3.85 20.44
N ARG A 345 -5.83 5.18 20.27
CA ARG A 345 -6.67 5.88 19.28
C ARG A 345 -6.39 5.38 17.86
N ILE A 346 -5.11 5.29 17.49
CA ILE A 346 -4.68 4.78 16.18
C ILE A 346 -5.11 3.32 15.98
N GLN A 347 -5.01 2.49 17.01
CA GLN A 347 -5.48 1.11 17.01
C GLN A 347 -6.99 1.02 16.76
N HIS A 348 -7.79 1.80 17.48
CA HIS A 348 -9.25 1.80 17.38
C HIS A 348 -9.72 2.18 15.97
N TYR A 349 -9.22 3.31 15.45
CA TYR A 349 -9.53 3.74 14.09
C TYR A 349 -8.95 2.79 13.02
N GLY A 350 -7.79 2.19 13.29
CA GLY A 350 -7.18 1.17 12.44
C GLY A 350 -8.03 -0.09 12.29
N ILE A 351 -8.73 -0.51 13.36
CA ILE A 351 -9.71 -1.62 13.30
C ILE A 351 -10.82 -1.30 12.31
N ILE A 352 -11.39 -0.08 12.35
CA ILE A 352 -12.49 0.33 11.46
C ILE A 352 -12.01 0.37 9.99
N ASN A 353 -10.80 0.91 9.75
CA ASN A 353 -10.18 0.90 8.42
C ASN A 353 -9.93 -0.53 7.94
N SER A 354 -9.47 -1.44 8.81
CA SER A 354 -9.24 -2.85 8.46
C SER A 354 -10.53 -3.59 8.11
N LEU A 355 -11.61 -3.42 8.88
CA LEU A 355 -12.91 -4.01 8.57
C LEU A 355 -13.44 -3.51 7.22
N SER A 356 -13.29 -2.21 6.96
CA SER A 356 -13.66 -1.59 5.69
C SER A 356 -12.84 -2.17 4.52
N GLN A 357 -11.52 -2.22 4.65
CA GLN A 357 -10.63 -2.82 3.66
C GLN A 357 -10.96 -4.30 3.41
N THR A 358 -11.26 -5.05 4.46
CA THR A 358 -11.60 -6.47 4.39
C THR A 358 -12.89 -6.68 3.59
N LEU A 359 -13.94 -5.90 3.87
CA LEU A 359 -15.19 -6.02 3.10
C LEU A 359 -14.99 -5.59 1.64
N LEU A 360 -14.24 -4.52 1.38
CA LEU A 360 -13.92 -4.10 0.00
C LEU A 360 -13.16 -5.20 -0.75
N LYS A 361 -12.13 -5.80 -0.15
CA LYS A 361 -11.39 -6.93 -0.72
C LYS A 361 -12.33 -8.06 -1.14
N LEU A 362 -13.29 -8.38 -0.28
CA LEU A 362 -14.27 -9.44 -0.48
C LEU A 362 -15.37 -9.13 -1.48
N THR A 363 -15.61 -7.87 -1.88
CA THR A 363 -16.84 -7.52 -2.62
C THR A 363 -16.61 -6.75 -3.92
N THR A 364 -15.45 -6.11 -4.06
CA THR A 364 -15.00 -5.52 -5.32
C THR A 364 -14.78 -6.60 -6.41
N PRO A 365 -14.77 -6.23 -7.70
CA PRO A 365 -14.46 -7.16 -8.79
C PRO A 365 -13.07 -7.78 -8.61
N GLY A 366 -12.94 -9.07 -8.92
CA GLY A 366 -11.74 -9.86 -8.63
C GLY A 366 -11.97 -11.00 -7.63
N LEU A 367 -10.89 -11.74 -7.38
CA LEU A 367 -10.83 -12.85 -6.45
C LEU A 367 -10.16 -12.39 -5.14
N PRO A 368 -10.86 -12.39 -4.00
CA PRO A 368 -10.25 -12.00 -2.72
C PRO A 368 -9.16 -13.01 -2.34
N ASP A 369 -7.97 -12.50 -2.06
CA ASP A 369 -6.85 -13.30 -1.58
C ASP A 369 -6.63 -13.09 -0.07
N PHE A 370 -6.23 -14.16 0.61
CA PHE A 370 -5.93 -14.16 2.05
C PHE A 370 -4.60 -14.85 2.28
N TYR A 371 -3.60 -14.07 2.64
CA TYR A 371 -2.36 -14.61 3.16
C TYR A 371 -2.62 -15.27 4.52
N GLN A 372 -1.91 -16.37 4.80
CA GLN A 372 -2.14 -17.19 5.99
C GLN A 372 -2.09 -16.36 7.27
N GLY A 373 -3.09 -16.51 8.15
CA GLY A 373 -3.15 -15.83 9.44
C GLY A 373 -3.89 -14.49 9.44
N THR A 374 -4.16 -13.90 8.26
CA THR A 374 -4.81 -12.58 8.09
C THR A 374 -6.33 -12.59 8.32
N GLU A 375 -6.92 -13.74 8.65
CA GLU A 375 -8.29 -13.82 9.15
C GLU A 375 -8.46 -13.23 10.55
N LEU A 376 -7.34 -13.03 11.26
CA LEU A 376 -7.22 -12.21 12.46
C LEU A 376 -6.34 -10.97 12.16
N TRP A 377 -5.91 -10.26 13.19
CA TRP A 377 -5.06 -9.07 13.03
C TRP A 377 -3.64 -9.42 12.56
N ASP A 378 -3.25 -8.91 11.41
CA ASP A 378 -1.91 -9.02 10.83
C ASP A 378 -1.08 -7.76 11.13
N LEU A 379 -0.38 -7.83 12.27
CA LEU A 379 0.57 -6.81 12.72
C LEU A 379 2.02 -7.17 12.36
N SER A 380 2.22 -7.91 11.27
CA SER A 380 3.55 -8.32 10.83
C SER A 380 4.32 -7.19 10.15
N LEU A 381 5.64 -7.25 10.22
CA LEU A 381 6.57 -6.42 9.46
C LEU A 381 7.09 -7.22 8.26
N VAL A 382 8.03 -6.66 7.51
CA VAL A 382 8.64 -7.32 6.33
C VAL A 382 9.28 -8.67 6.69
N ASP A 383 9.40 -9.57 5.71
CA ASP A 383 10.15 -10.83 5.76
C ASP A 383 11.44 -10.70 6.60
N PRO A 384 11.72 -11.57 7.58
CA PRO A 384 10.98 -12.80 7.91
C PRO A 384 9.83 -12.65 8.91
N ASP A 385 9.48 -11.44 9.36
CA ASP A 385 8.44 -11.28 10.40
C ASP A 385 7.04 -11.69 9.90
N ASN A 386 6.73 -11.47 8.62
CA ASN A 386 5.51 -11.94 7.96
C ASN A 386 5.53 -13.45 7.62
N ARG A 387 6.58 -14.19 8.00
CA ARG A 387 6.70 -15.65 7.79
C ARG A 387 6.61 -16.46 9.09
N ARG A 388 6.25 -15.80 10.21
CA ARG A 388 6.00 -16.46 11.50
C ARG A 388 4.91 -17.54 11.38
N PRO A 389 4.99 -18.61 12.17
CA PRO A 389 4.01 -19.71 12.10
C PRO A 389 2.60 -19.23 12.49
N VAL A 390 1.60 -19.83 11.84
CA VAL A 390 0.18 -19.54 12.09
C VAL A 390 -0.42 -20.65 12.95
N ASP A 391 -1.04 -20.26 14.06
CA ASP A 391 -1.82 -21.17 14.90
C ASP A 391 -3.22 -21.38 14.28
N PHE A 392 -3.34 -22.43 13.47
CA PHE A 392 -4.59 -22.81 12.79
C PHE A 392 -5.59 -23.49 13.73
N GLU A 393 -5.13 -24.19 14.78
CA GLU A 393 -6.02 -24.84 15.75
C GLU A 393 -6.83 -23.79 16.53
N ARG A 394 -6.17 -22.72 17.00
CA ARG A 394 -6.84 -21.60 17.66
C ARG A 394 -7.87 -20.93 16.75
N ARG A 395 -7.51 -20.69 15.48
CA ARG A 395 -8.40 -20.07 14.49
C ARG A 395 -9.60 -20.96 14.14
N GLY A 396 -9.37 -22.26 13.96
CA GLY A 396 -10.43 -23.25 13.75
C GLY A 396 -11.41 -23.31 14.92
N ALA A 397 -10.90 -23.29 16.15
CA ALA A 397 -11.73 -23.23 17.36
C ALA A 397 -12.56 -21.93 17.44
N MET A 398 -11.95 -20.78 17.14
CA MET A 398 -12.66 -19.49 17.08
C MET A 398 -13.77 -19.51 16.02
N LEU A 399 -13.48 -19.99 14.81
CA LEU A 399 -14.47 -20.09 13.73
C LEU A 399 -15.64 -21.01 14.11
N LYS A 400 -15.34 -22.17 14.73
CA LYS A 400 -16.36 -23.10 15.21
C LYS A 400 -17.25 -22.47 16.29
N ALA A 401 -16.66 -21.70 17.20
CA ALA A 401 -17.41 -20.96 18.22
C ALA A 401 -18.34 -19.90 17.61
N LEU A 402 -17.88 -19.16 16.59
CA LEU A 402 -18.70 -18.21 15.85
C LEU A 402 -19.85 -18.91 15.12
N HIS A 403 -19.57 -20.04 14.45
CA HIS A 403 -20.57 -20.82 13.72
C HIS A 403 -21.72 -21.32 14.62
N ASN A 404 -21.41 -21.75 15.84
CA ASN A 404 -22.41 -22.27 16.78
C ASN A 404 -23.35 -21.19 17.36
N ARG A 405 -23.08 -19.90 17.13
CA ARG A 405 -23.85 -18.75 17.65
C ARG A 405 -24.75 -18.09 16.61
N THR A 406 -24.93 -18.70 15.43
CA THR A 406 -25.70 -18.12 14.31
C THR A 406 -27.17 -17.80 14.64
N GLY A 407 -27.78 -18.47 15.63
CA GLY A 407 -29.14 -18.20 16.09
C GLY A 407 -29.31 -16.94 16.95
N ASN A 408 -28.23 -16.28 17.37
CA ASN A 408 -28.28 -15.07 18.20
C ASN A 408 -27.20 -14.06 17.79
N LEU A 409 -27.35 -13.58 16.56
CA LEU A 409 -26.32 -12.87 15.81
C LEU A 409 -26.05 -11.45 16.32
N LEU A 410 -27.10 -10.71 16.70
CA LEU A 410 -26.93 -9.35 17.23
C LEU A 410 -26.20 -9.34 18.57
N GLN A 411 -26.53 -10.29 19.46
CA GLN A 411 -25.79 -10.42 20.72
C GLN A 411 -24.33 -10.77 20.46
N LEU A 412 -24.04 -11.69 19.53
CA LEU A 412 -22.66 -12.00 19.14
C LEU A 412 -21.94 -10.75 18.62
N ILE A 413 -22.57 -9.95 17.77
CA ILE A 413 -21.96 -8.72 17.25
C ILE A 413 -21.61 -7.74 18.37
N THR A 414 -22.49 -7.54 19.34
CA THR A 414 -22.20 -6.71 20.53
C THR A 414 -21.00 -7.24 21.31
N GLU A 415 -20.89 -8.57 21.52
CA GLU A 415 -19.74 -9.19 22.16
C GLU A 415 -18.43 -8.96 21.37
N LEU A 416 -18.50 -9.01 20.03
CA LEU A 416 -17.35 -8.80 19.14
C LEU A 416 -16.87 -7.34 19.13
N LEU A 417 -17.80 -6.38 19.16
CA LEU A 417 -17.48 -4.94 19.22
C LEU A 417 -16.90 -4.54 20.58
N ALA A 418 -17.25 -5.26 21.65
CA ALA A 418 -16.74 -5.01 23.00
C ALA A 418 -15.29 -5.52 23.22
N ALA A 419 -14.82 -6.44 22.37
CA ALA A 419 -13.47 -7.02 22.45
C ALA A 419 -12.86 -7.20 21.05
N PRO A 420 -12.69 -6.13 20.25
CA PRO A 420 -12.17 -6.24 18.90
C PRO A 420 -10.73 -6.76 18.86
N GLU A 421 -9.95 -6.57 19.92
CA GLU A 421 -8.52 -6.86 19.99
C GLU A 421 -8.19 -8.35 19.79
N ASP A 422 -9.14 -9.25 20.05
CA ASP A 422 -8.93 -10.69 19.84
C ASP A 422 -9.07 -11.15 18.37
N GLY A 423 -9.49 -10.25 17.48
CA GLY A 423 -9.60 -10.48 16.04
C GLY A 423 -10.83 -11.25 15.59
N ARG A 424 -11.68 -11.73 16.52
CA ARG A 424 -12.89 -12.49 16.16
C ARG A 424 -13.87 -11.66 15.33
N ILE A 425 -13.88 -10.33 15.49
CA ILE A 425 -14.73 -9.43 14.69
C ILE A 425 -14.35 -9.46 13.19
N LYS A 426 -13.06 -9.51 12.87
CA LYS A 426 -12.56 -9.62 11.50
C LYS A 426 -12.83 -11.02 10.93
N LEU A 427 -12.56 -12.07 11.73
CA LEU A 427 -12.89 -13.44 11.35
C LEU A 427 -14.39 -13.63 11.06
N PHE A 428 -15.24 -13.03 11.89
CA PHE A 428 -16.69 -13.01 11.70
C PHE A 428 -17.08 -12.34 10.37
N LEU A 429 -16.54 -11.15 10.10
CA LEU A 429 -16.78 -10.43 8.84
C LEU A 429 -16.40 -11.29 7.64
N ILE A 430 -15.20 -11.86 7.65
CA ILE A 430 -14.69 -12.72 6.56
C ILE A 430 -15.61 -13.93 6.37
N TYR A 431 -15.94 -14.63 7.45
CA TYR A 431 -16.84 -15.77 7.43
C TYR A 431 -18.20 -15.42 6.79
N ARG A 432 -18.85 -14.35 7.24
CA ARG A 432 -20.18 -13.95 6.75
C ARG A 432 -20.16 -13.49 5.30
N ALA A 433 -19.17 -12.67 4.93
CA ALA A 433 -19.05 -12.18 3.56
C ALA A 433 -18.66 -13.29 2.57
N LEU A 434 -17.83 -14.27 2.97
CA LEU A 434 -17.55 -15.45 2.14
C LEU A 434 -18.77 -16.35 1.99
N GLN A 435 -19.61 -16.50 3.03
CA GLN A 435 -20.90 -17.20 2.90
C GLN A 435 -21.81 -16.50 1.88
N ALA A 436 -21.92 -15.17 1.94
CA ALA A 436 -22.68 -14.40 0.96
C ALA A 436 -22.13 -14.53 -0.46
N ARG A 437 -20.80 -14.53 -0.64
CA ARG A 437 -20.19 -14.79 -1.95
C ARG A 437 -20.47 -16.19 -2.46
N ARG A 438 -20.52 -17.18 -1.57
CA ARG A 438 -20.81 -18.57 -1.92
C ARG A 438 -22.27 -18.78 -2.28
N SER A 439 -23.20 -18.04 -1.66
CA SER A 439 -24.63 -18.10 -2.00
C SER A 439 -24.95 -17.35 -3.30
N GLU A 440 -24.16 -16.35 -3.67
CA GLU A 440 -24.37 -15.51 -4.87
C GLU A 440 -23.14 -15.54 -5.82
N PRO A 441 -22.63 -16.71 -6.25
CA PRO A 441 -21.35 -16.81 -6.94
C PRO A 441 -21.33 -16.08 -8.28
N GLU A 442 -22.39 -16.19 -9.06
CA GLU A 442 -22.54 -15.52 -10.36
C GLU A 442 -22.51 -13.99 -10.21
N LEU A 443 -23.19 -13.46 -9.19
CA LEU A 443 -23.23 -12.02 -8.92
C LEU A 443 -21.84 -11.45 -8.63
N PHE A 444 -21.04 -12.13 -7.81
CA PHE A 444 -19.70 -11.64 -7.47
C PHE A 444 -18.64 -11.91 -8.55
N GLN A 445 -18.82 -12.93 -9.40
CA GLN A 445 -17.91 -13.23 -10.51
C GLN A 445 -18.20 -12.42 -11.77
N HIS A 446 -19.48 -12.25 -12.12
CA HIS A 446 -19.90 -11.69 -13.40
C HIS A 446 -20.73 -10.41 -13.27
N GLY A 447 -21.23 -10.08 -12.07
CA GLY A 447 -22.04 -8.89 -11.86
C GLY A 447 -21.26 -7.61 -12.15
N ALA A 448 -21.93 -6.66 -12.82
CA ALA A 448 -21.41 -5.34 -13.11
C ALA A 448 -21.05 -4.59 -11.82
N TYR A 449 -20.14 -3.63 -11.92
CA TYR A 449 -19.79 -2.75 -10.81
C TYR A 449 -20.41 -1.36 -11.02
N GLN A 450 -21.25 -0.93 -10.08
CA GLN A 450 -21.89 0.37 -10.12
C GLN A 450 -21.53 1.19 -8.89
N LYS A 451 -20.86 2.34 -9.10
CA LYS A 451 -20.74 3.38 -8.08
C LYS A 451 -22.13 3.91 -7.71
N LEU A 452 -22.42 4.04 -6.42
CA LEU A 452 -23.69 4.59 -5.95
C LEU A 452 -23.56 6.06 -5.57
N THR A 453 -24.69 6.78 -5.67
CA THR A 453 -24.76 8.17 -5.24
C THR A 453 -25.07 8.21 -3.75
N VAL A 454 -24.24 8.91 -2.98
CA VAL A 454 -24.44 9.16 -1.55
C VAL A 454 -24.87 10.61 -1.34
N ILE A 455 -25.95 10.80 -0.59
CA ILE A 455 -26.53 12.09 -0.25
C ILE A 455 -26.38 12.30 1.25
N GLY A 456 -25.93 13.48 1.66
CA GLY A 456 -25.75 13.86 3.05
C GLY A 456 -24.41 14.57 3.29
N SER A 457 -24.27 15.16 4.47
CA SER A 457 -23.05 15.86 4.90
C SER A 457 -21.83 14.93 4.97
N LEU A 458 -22.02 13.64 5.27
CA LEU A 458 -20.95 12.64 5.43
C LEU A 458 -20.64 11.84 4.16
N LYS A 459 -21.07 12.27 2.97
CA LYS A 459 -20.87 11.53 1.71
C LYS A 459 -19.42 11.17 1.39
N SER A 460 -18.44 11.96 1.85
CA SER A 460 -17.01 11.72 1.65
C SER A 460 -16.42 10.68 2.61
N HIS A 461 -17.15 10.33 3.67
CA HIS A 461 -16.72 9.41 4.73
C HIS A 461 -17.25 7.98 4.51
N VAL A 462 -17.80 7.70 3.34
CA VAL A 462 -18.36 6.39 3.00
C VAL A 462 -18.05 6.02 1.57
N VAL A 463 -17.76 4.75 1.37
CA VAL A 463 -17.65 4.12 0.06
C VAL A 463 -18.89 3.27 -0.13
N ALA A 464 -19.63 3.53 -1.20
CA ALA A 464 -20.84 2.78 -1.53
C ALA A 464 -20.86 2.36 -3.00
N PHE A 465 -21.08 1.08 -3.25
CA PHE A 465 -21.23 0.54 -4.60
C PHE A 465 -22.18 -0.65 -4.62
N ALA A 466 -22.66 -1.01 -5.80
CA ALA A 466 -23.42 -2.22 -6.04
C ALA A 466 -22.69 -3.18 -7.00
N ARG A 467 -22.88 -4.48 -6.76
CA ARG A 467 -22.73 -5.53 -7.77
C ARG A 467 -24.11 -5.87 -8.30
N GLU A 468 -24.27 -5.93 -9.62
CA GLU A 468 -25.57 -6.18 -10.27
C GLU A 468 -25.48 -7.27 -11.34
N LEU A 469 -26.38 -8.25 -11.28
CA LEU A 469 -26.54 -9.28 -12.31
C LEU A 469 -28.03 -9.65 -12.45
N GLY A 470 -28.68 -9.16 -13.51
CA GLY A 470 -30.12 -9.31 -13.67
C GLY A 470 -30.89 -8.65 -12.52
N GLU A 471 -31.77 -9.39 -11.85
CA GLU A 471 -32.50 -8.89 -10.68
C GLU A 471 -31.72 -8.98 -9.35
N ARG A 472 -30.58 -9.70 -9.34
CA ARG A 472 -29.76 -9.89 -8.15
C ARG A 472 -28.85 -8.70 -7.94
N ARG A 473 -28.84 -8.16 -6.71
CA ARG A 473 -27.97 -7.04 -6.35
C ARG A 473 -27.31 -7.26 -5.00
N ALA A 474 -26.06 -6.83 -4.88
CA ALA A 474 -25.36 -6.73 -3.60
C ALA A 474 -24.88 -5.29 -3.42
N LEU A 475 -25.31 -4.62 -2.36
CA LEU A 475 -24.91 -3.28 -2.01
C LEU A 475 -23.89 -3.32 -0.87
N VAL A 476 -22.76 -2.66 -1.07
CA VAL A 476 -21.65 -2.61 -0.12
C VAL A 476 -21.53 -1.19 0.43
N ILE A 477 -21.44 -1.07 1.75
CA ILE A 477 -21.24 0.20 2.45
C ILE A 477 -20.09 0.03 3.44
N VAL A 478 -19.04 0.84 3.30
CA VAL A 478 -17.95 0.89 4.27
C VAL A 478 -17.59 2.34 4.62
N PRO A 479 -17.32 2.66 5.90
CA PRO A 479 -16.82 3.97 6.29
C PRO A 479 -15.37 4.14 5.82
N ARG A 480 -14.96 5.39 5.71
CA ARG A 480 -13.55 5.80 5.63
C ARG A 480 -13.39 7.07 6.45
N PHE A 481 -12.17 7.30 6.90
CA PHE A 481 -11.83 8.42 7.76
C PHE A 481 -12.58 8.42 9.11
N PRO A 482 -12.45 7.34 9.90
CA PRO A 482 -13.17 7.19 11.14
C PRO A 482 -12.86 8.24 12.21
N SER A 483 -11.69 8.89 12.20
CA SER A 483 -11.34 9.82 13.28
C SER A 483 -12.13 11.12 13.27
N SER A 484 -12.73 11.48 12.13
CA SER A 484 -13.68 12.59 12.00
C SER A 484 -15.15 12.16 12.14
N LEU A 485 -15.42 10.85 12.16
CA LEU A 485 -16.78 10.30 12.29
C LEU A 485 -17.20 10.06 13.73
N VAL A 486 -16.28 9.53 14.54
CA VAL A 486 -16.59 9.05 15.89
C VAL A 486 -15.47 9.36 16.86
N LYS A 487 -15.78 9.36 18.16
CA LYS A 487 -14.77 9.51 19.21
C LYS A 487 -14.00 8.21 19.43
N ASP A 488 -12.91 8.31 20.17
CA ASP A 488 -12.15 7.13 20.60
C ASP A 488 -13.04 6.17 21.40
N GLY A 489 -12.96 4.88 21.09
CA GLY A 489 -13.79 3.82 21.66
C GLY A 489 -15.22 3.73 21.10
N GLU A 490 -15.66 4.64 20.22
CA GLU A 490 -16.97 4.59 19.57
C GLU A 490 -16.89 3.99 18.16
N TYR A 491 -17.93 3.30 17.70
CA TYR A 491 -18.02 2.79 16.33
C TYR A 491 -18.99 3.64 15.50
N PRO A 492 -18.80 3.74 14.17
CA PRO A 492 -19.65 4.54 13.29
C PRO A 492 -21.00 3.85 13.06
N LEU A 493 -21.84 3.84 14.09
CA LEU A 493 -23.09 3.09 14.14
C LEU A 493 -24.30 4.02 14.32
N GLY A 494 -25.39 3.67 13.66
CA GLY A 494 -26.70 4.26 13.94
C GLY A 494 -26.85 5.75 13.63
N GLU A 495 -27.94 6.31 14.15
CA GLU A 495 -28.39 7.67 13.85
C GLU A 495 -27.50 8.77 14.43
N SER A 496 -26.87 8.51 15.57
CA SER A 496 -25.97 9.48 16.24
C SER A 496 -24.75 9.83 15.40
N VAL A 497 -24.37 8.96 14.45
CA VAL A 497 -23.24 9.17 13.54
C VAL A 497 -23.72 9.54 12.15
N TRP A 498 -24.62 8.75 11.57
CA TRP A 498 -24.92 8.87 10.13
C TRP A 498 -25.99 9.89 9.79
N HIS A 499 -26.75 10.38 10.78
CA HIS A 499 -27.74 11.44 10.64
C HIS A 499 -28.65 11.28 9.39
N GLU A 500 -28.60 12.23 8.45
CA GLU A 500 -29.35 12.28 7.21
C GLU A 500 -28.68 11.57 6.01
N THR A 501 -27.55 10.91 6.24
CA THR A 501 -26.75 10.30 5.17
C THR A 501 -27.44 9.05 4.63
N ARG A 502 -27.62 9.02 3.31
CA ARG A 502 -28.33 7.94 2.61
C ARG A 502 -27.69 7.65 1.26
N VAL A 503 -27.85 6.41 0.80
CA VAL A 503 -27.38 5.94 -0.51
C VAL A 503 -28.57 5.68 -1.42
N LEU A 504 -28.47 6.10 -2.68
CA LEU A 504 -29.45 5.75 -3.72
C LEU A 504 -29.14 4.33 -4.22
N PRO A 505 -30.03 3.34 -4.01
CA PRO A 505 -29.82 2.00 -4.55
C PRO A 505 -29.98 1.99 -6.08
N PRO A 506 -29.48 0.94 -6.78
CA PRO A 506 -29.70 0.79 -8.22
C PRO A 506 -31.19 0.81 -8.58
N THR A 507 -31.52 1.39 -9.73
CA THR A 507 -32.92 1.46 -10.21
C THR A 507 -33.52 0.06 -10.36
N GLY A 508 -34.78 -0.11 -9.93
CA GLY A 508 -35.46 -1.40 -9.95
C GLY A 508 -35.05 -2.33 -8.80
N SER A 509 -34.31 -1.83 -7.80
CA SER A 509 -34.11 -2.53 -6.53
C SER A 509 -35.41 -2.69 -5.77
N ARG A 510 -35.55 -3.81 -5.09
CA ARG A 510 -36.63 -3.98 -4.11
C ARG A 510 -36.36 -3.10 -2.91
N LEU A 511 -37.45 -2.71 -2.26
CA LEU A 511 -37.45 -1.92 -1.03
C LEU A 511 -37.02 -2.72 0.21
N CYS A 512 -36.68 -4.00 0.07
CA CYS A 512 -36.32 -4.86 1.19
C CYS A 512 -34.96 -5.48 0.93
N TRP A 513 -33.99 -5.21 1.80
CA TRP A 513 -32.61 -5.67 1.69
C TRP A 513 -32.23 -6.52 2.87
N HIS A 514 -31.57 -7.65 2.62
CA HIS A 514 -31.07 -8.51 3.69
C HIS A 514 -29.60 -8.20 3.99
N ASN A 515 -29.27 -7.82 5.22
CA ASN A 515 -27.89 -7.62 5.64
C ASN A 515 -27.23 -8.97 5.91
N ALA A 516 -26.37 -9.42 4.99
CA ALA A 516 -25.69 -10.70 5.08
C ALA A 516 -24.75 -10.81 6.29
N LEU A 517 -24.35 -9.69 6.90
CA LEU A 517 -23.51 -9.66 8.10
C LEU A 517 -24.33 -9.77 9.37
N THR A 518 -25.37 -8.95 9.52
CA THR A 518 -26.18 -8.85 10.76
C THR A 518 -27.42 -9.74 10.77
N GLY A 519 -27.81 -10.29 9.61
CA GLY A 519 -29.03 -11.09 9.42
C GLY A 519 -30.32 -10.26 9.41
N GLU A 520 -30.22 -8.96 9.59
CA GLU A 520 -31.38 -8.08 9.64
C GLU A 520 -31.91 -7.71 8.27
N THR A 521 -33.15 -7.23 8.24
CA THR A 521 -33.76 -6.66 7.04
C THR A 521 -33.72 -5.14 7.15
N VAL A 522 -33.13 -4.49 6.16
CA VAL A 522 -33.12 -3.05 6.01
C VAL A 522 -34.21 -2.68 5.00
N GLN A 523 -35.21 -1.92 5.46
CA GLN A 523 -36.23 -1.37 4.59
C GLN A 523 -35.66 -0.14 3.88
N GLY A 524 -35.78 -0.11 2.55
CA GLY A 524 -35.47 1.04 1.73
C GLY A 524 -36.75 1.68 1.20
N GLU A 525 -36.67 2.96 0.90
CA GLU A 525 -37.67 3.64 0.08
C GLU A 525 -36.98 4.05 -1.24
N GLU A 526 -37.04 5.32 -1.63
CA GLU A 526 -36.23 5.86 -2.74
C GLU A 526 -34.72 5.85 -2.43
N ALA A 527 -34.35 5.71 -1.15
CA ALA A 527 -32.98 5.64 -0.67
C ALA A 527 -32.87 4.69 0.54
N LEU A 528 -31.64 4.26 0.84
CA LEU A 528 -31.31 3.51 2.04
C LEU A 528 -30.54 4.40 3.02
N TRP A 529 -31.01 4.50 4.26
CA TRP A 529 -30.35 5.29 5.29
C TRP A 529 -29.15 4.55 5.86
N LEU A 530 -28.01 5.22 5.98
CA LEU A 530 -26.81 4.61 6.54
C LEU A 530 -26.97 4.29 8.02
N ARG A 531 -27.74 5.09 8.76
CA ARG A 531 -28.09 4.84 10.17
C ARG A 531 -28.82 3.51 10.39
N GLU A 532 -29.54 3.02 9.38
CA GLU A 532 -30.25 1.73 9.44
C GLU A 532 -29.33 0.61 8.92
N ALA A 533 -28.64 0.83 7.79
CA ALA A 533 -27.74 -0.16 7.22
C ALA A 533 -26.52 -0.48 8.12
N LEU A 534 -26.05 0.51 8.89
CA LEU A 534 -24.92 0.43 9.81
C LEU A 534 -25.38 0.56 11.27
N GLN A 535 -26.58 0.05 11.60
CA GLN A 535 -27.12 0.15 12.96
C GLN A 535 -26.31 -0.67 13.97
N HIS A 536 -25.89 -1.88 13.59
CA HIS A 536 -25.28 -2.85 14.50
C HIS A 536 -23.85 -3.26 14.14
N PHE A 537 -23.41 -3.03 12.90
CA PHE A 537 -22.08 -3.39 12.45
C PHE A 537 -21.48 -2.26 11.60
N PRO A 538 -20.16 -1.95 11.72
CA PRO A 538 -19.57 -0.76 11.12
C PRO A 538 -19.47 -0.80 9.60
N VAL A 539 -19.76 -1.95 8.98
CA VAL A 539 -19.82 -2.14 7.52
C VAL A 539 -21.08 -2.92 7.16
N ALA A 540 -21.57 -2.79 5.93
CA ALA A 540 -22.75 -3.52 5.47
C ALA A 540 -22.53 -4.19 4.12
N LEU A 541 -23.03 -5.44 4.03
CA LEU A 541 -23.22 -6.17 2.78
C LEU A 541 -24.71 -6.53 2.69
N LEU A 542 -25.44 -5.79 1.87
CA LEU A 542 -26.88 -5.94 1.71
C LEU A 542 -27.18 -6.71 0.42
N ILE A 543 -27.99 -7.77 0.50
CA ILE A 543 -28.41 -8.58 -0.66
C ILE A 543 -29.86 -8.26 -0.99
N ASN A 544 -30.13 -8.00 -2.27
CA ASN A 544 -31.47 -7.88 -2.84
C ASN A 544 -31.74 -9.15 -3.64
N GLU A 545 -32.58 -10.03 -3.10
CA GLU A 545 -32.93 -11.28 -3.76
C GLU A 545 -33.91 -11.04 -4.93
N ALA A 546 -33.83 -11.90 -5.95
CA ALA A 546 -34.80 -11.93 -7.03
C ALA A 546 -36.21 -12.27 -6.51
N GLY A 547 -37.24 -11.91 -7.26
CA GLY A 547 -38.59 -12.34 -6.91
C GLY A 547 -38.80 -13.83 -6.96
N GLN A 548 -39.46 -14.37 -5.93
CA GLN A 548 -40.34 -15.51 -6.16
C GLN A 548 -41.46 -14.98 -7.06
N GLY A 549 -41.29 -15.16 -8.37
CA GLY A 549 -42.33 -14.89 -9.37
C GLY A 549 -43.48 -15.87 -9.24
#